data_AF-A0A2I9LNX0-F1
#
_entry.id   AF-A0A2I9LNX0-F1
#
_cell.length_a   1.000
_cell.length_b   1.000
_cell.length_c   1.000
_cell.angle_alpha   90.00
_cell.angle_beta   90.00
_cell.angle_gamma   90.00
#
_symmetry.space_group_name_H-M   'P 1'
#
loop_
_entity.id
_entity.type
_entity.pdbx_description
1 polymer ?
#
loop_
_entity_poly.entity_id
_entity_poly.type
_entity_poly.pdbx_seq_one_letter_code
_entity_poly.pdbx_strand_id
1 'polypeptide(L)' 'MKIIAVLFLLAFVFCTVEIATVEAGFGCPLKQKACHKHCQSVRYRGGYCEGFLKHKCKCYG' A
#
# COMPACT_ATOMS: atom_id res chain seq x y z
N MET A 1 12.96 -11.77 -29.51
CA MET A 1 12.93 -12.63 -28.32
C MET A 1 13.22 -11.85 -27.03
N LYS A 2 14.38 -11.17 -26.90
CA LYS A 2 14.69 -10.32 -25.73
C LYS A 2 13.68 -9.17 -25.48
N ILE A 3 13.28 -8.46 -26.53
CA ILE A 3 12.32 -7.34 -26.43
C ILE A 3 10.96 -7.83 -25.92
N ILE A 4 10.49 -8.97 -26.44
CA ILE A 4 9.24 -9.60 -26.00
C ILE A 4 9.34 -9.98 -24.52
N ALA A 5 10.45 -10.58 -24.09
CA ALA A 5 10.69 -10.90 -22.69
C ALA A 5 10.71 -9.65 -21.78
N VAL A 6 11.34 -8.56 -22.24
CA VAL A 6 11.35 -7.27 -21.50
C VAL A 6 9.94 -6.70 -21.38
N LEU A 7 9.14 -6.73 -22.45
CA LEU A 7 7.75 -6.26 -22.41
C LEU A 7 6.88 -7.09 -21.46
N PHE A 8 7.03 -8.41 -21.44
CA PHE A 8 6.33 -9.28 -20.49
C PHE A 8 6.74 -9.02 -19.04
N LEU A 9 8.03 -8.81 -18.78
CA LEU A 9 8.51 -8.47 -17.44
C LEU A 9 7.98 -7.12 -16.97
N LEU A 10 7.98 -6.11 -17.83
CA LEU A 10 7.42 -4.80 -17.50
C LEU A 10 5.92 -4.90 -17.22
N ALA A 11 5.15 -5.61 -18.05
CA ALA A 11 3.72 -5.83 -17.82
C ALA A 11 3.46 -6.56 -16.49
N PHE A 12 4.24 -7.59 -16.15
CA PHE A 12 4.14 -8.30 -14.88
C PHE A 12 4.46 -7.39 -13.68
N VAL A 13 5.48 -6.54 -13.80
CA VAL A 13 5.83 -5.54 -12.77
C VAL A 13 4.69 -4.52 -12.62
N PHE A 14 4.15 -3.99 -13.72
CA PHE A 14 3.01 -3.07 -13.66
C PHE A 14 1.76 -3.70 -13.03
N CYS A 15 1.41 -4.94 -13.42
CA CYS A 15 0.28 -5.66 -12.83
C CYS A 15 0.45 -5.88 -11.31
N THR A 16 1.66 -6.19 -10.84
CA THR A 16 1.90 -6.39 -9.40
C THR A 16 1.90 -5.09 -8.60
N VAL A 17 2.24 -3.95 -9.22
CA VAL A 17 2.14 -2.62 -8.60
C VAL A 17 0.69 -2.24 -8.32
N GLU A 18 -0.26 -2.57 -9.20
CA GLU A 18 -1.68 -2.28 -8.96
C GLU A 18 -2.24 -3.07 -7.77
N ILE A 19 -1.79 -4.31 -7.55
CA ILE A 19 -2.25 -5.15 -6.42
C ILE A 19 -1.81 -4.56 -5.07
N ALA A 20 -0.64 -3.88 -5.01
CA ALA A 20 -0.17 -3.21 -3.81
C ALA A 20 -1.04 -2.02 -3.38
N THR A 21 -1.93 -1.53 -4.26
CA THR A 21 -2.83 -0.42 -3.94
C THR A 21 -4.11 -0.85 -3.22
N VAL A 22 -4.44 -2.15 -3.21
CA VAL A 22 -5.66 -2.64 -2.55
C VAL A 22 -5.56 -2.58 -1.01
N GLU A 23 -4.35 -2.56 -0.45
CA GLU A 23 -4.12 -2.26 0.99
C GLU A 23 -3.91 -0.76 1.28
N ALA A 24 -3.97 0.12 0.27
CA ALA A 24 -3.85 1.58 0.44
C ALA A 24 -5.18 2.27 0.83
N GLY A 25 -6.17 1.51 1.30
CA GLY A 25 -7.52 2.00 1.62
C GLY A 25 -7.58 3.07 2.71
N PHE A 26 -6.51 3.25 3.48
CA PHE A 26 -6.49 4.19 4.61
C PHE A 26 -5.54 5.38 4.40
N GLY A 27 -5.08 5.63 3.17
CA GLY A 27 -4.31 6.82 2.81
C GLY A 27 -2.79 6.69 2.87
N CYS A 28 -2.26 5.50 3.11
CA CYS A 28 -0.82 5.23 3.03
C CYS A 28 -0.36 5.14 1.56
N PRO A 29 0.76 5.78 1.13
CA PRO A 29 1.86 6.33 1.93
C PRO A 29 1.79 7.85 2.21
N LEU A 30 0.97 8.59 1.45
CA LEU A 30 0.98 10.06 1.45
C LEU A 30 0.13 10.71 2.56
N LYS A 31 -0.78 9.96 3.16
CA LYS A 31 -1.78 10.43 4.14
C LYS A 31 -1.83 9.52 5.37
N GLN A 32 -0.74 9.49 6.12
CA GLN A 32 -0.66 8.78 7.41
C GLN A 32 -1.76 9.20 8.41
N LYS A 33 -2.22 10.46 8.36
CA LYS A 33 -3.32 10.95 9.21
C LYS A 33 -4.64 10.24 8.93
N ALA A 34 -4.89 9.81 7.69
CA ALA A 34 -6.08 9.04 7.35
C ALA A 34 -6.01 7.63 7.98
N CYS A 35 -4.84 7.00 7.95
CA CYS A 35 -4.59 5.70 8.59
C CYS A 35 -4.78 5.80 10.12
N HIS A 36 -4.21 6.83 10.73
CA HIS A 36 -4.35 7.07 12.16
C HIS A 36 -5.82 7.26 12.58
N LYS A 37 -6.58 8.09 11.86
CA LYS A 37 -8.01 8.30 12.11
C LYS A 37 -8.85 7.05 11.85
N HIS A 38 -8.53 6.30 10.80
CA HIS A 38 -9.19 5.03 10.52
C HIS A 38 -9.04 4.08 11.70
N CYS A 39 -7.82 3.85 12.18
CA CYS A 39 -7.57 2.98 13.33
C CYS A 39 -8.30 3.44 14.59
N GLN A 40 -8.39 4.76 14.84
CA GLN A 40 -9.21 5.29 15.94
C GLN A 40 -10.70 4.97 15.79
N SER A 41 -11.23 5.01 14.56
CA SER A 41 -12.63 4.67 14.29
C SER A 41 -12.95 3.19 14.54
N VAL A 42 -11.98 2.29 14.33
CA VAL A 42 -12.12 0.85 14.57
C VAL A 42 -11.61 0.41 15.95
N ARG A 43 -11.64 1.31 16.95
CA ARG A 43 -11.33 1.03 18.38
C ARG A 43 -9.84 0.81 18.72
N TYR A 44 -8.90 1.19 17.87
CA TYR A 44 -7.47 1.21 18.19
C TYR A 44 -7.03 2.59 18.72
N ARG A 45 -5.86 2.68 19.38
CA ARG A 45 -5.29 3.98 19.81
C ARG A 45 -4.87 4.85 18.62
N GLY A 46 -4.43 4.23 17.55
CA GLY A 46 -4.00 4.91 16.33
C GLY A 46 -3.43 3.95 15.30
N GLY A 47 -2.87 4.50 14.22
CA GLY A 47 -2.19 3.71 13.20
C GLY A 47 -1.13 4.50 12.46
N TYR A 48 -0.23 3.79 11.79
CA TYR A 48 0.85 4.35 10.97
C TYR A 48 1.06 3.54 9.69
N CYS A 49 1.69 4.16 8.70
CA CYS A 49 2.04 3.48 7.45
C CYS A 49 3.32 2.66 7.64
N GLU A 50 3.28 1.38 7.30
CA GLU A 50 4.37 0.40 7.43
C GLU A 50 4.68 -0.24 6.05
N GLY A 51 5.84 -0.89 5.97
CA GLY A 51 6.34 -1.56 4.77
C GLY A 51 7.34 -0.71 4.00
N PHE A 52 8.05 -1.35 3.07
CA PHE A 52 9.13 -0.73 2.31
C PHE A 52 8.68 0.53 1.54
N LEU A 53 7.48 0.46 0.96
CA LEU A 53 6.87 1.57 0.23
C LEU A 53 5.79 2.31 1.04
N LYS A 54 5.65 2.00 2.33
CA LYS A 54 4.63 2.58 3.22
C LYS A 54 3.19 2.48 2.68
N HIS A 55 2.85 1.45 1.90
CA HIS A 55 1.49 1.27 1.36
C HIS A 55 0.53 0.63 2.36
N LYS A 56 1.05 0.00 3.43
CA LYS A 56 0.24 -0.72 4.41
C LYS A 56 -0.06 0.16 5.60
N CYS A 57 -1.33 0.21 6.05
CA CYS A 57 -1.70 0.84 7.31
C CYS A 57 -1.70 -0.19 8.44
N LYS A 58 -1.00 0.10 9.53
CA LYS A 58 -0.94 -0.76 10.72
C LYS A 58 -1.53 -0.03 11.92
N CYS A 59 -2.58 -0.60 12.50
CA CYS A 59 -3.18 -0.11 13.72
C CYS A 59 -2.42 -0.62 14.96
N TYR A 60 -2.33 0.21 15.99
CA TYR A 60 -1.81 -0.14 17.31
C TYR A 60 -2.81 0.31 18.38
N GLY A 61 -2.98 -0.53 19.39
CA GLY A 61 -3.89 -0.35 20.53
C GLY A 61 -3.12 -0.19 21.81
#